data_AF-A0A8E2EDT4-F1
#
_entry.id   AF-A0A8E2EDT4-F1
#
_cell.length_a   1.000
_cell.length_b   1.000
_cell.length_c   1.000
_cell.angle_alpha   90.00
_cell.angle_beta   90.00
_cell.angle_gamma   90.00
#
_symmetry.space_group_name_H-M   'P 1'
#
loop_
_entity.id
_entity.type
_entity.pdbx_description
1 polymer ?
#
loop_
_entity_poly.entity_id
_entity_poly.type
_entity_poly.pdbx_seq_one_letter_code
_entity_poly.pdbx_strand_id
1 'polypeptide(L)'
;MEQSTLGRRGLGLRGINPHKVSSGYTLLAHLTSPGTVKLVDNHGTEVHRWDWPYRPGRHAQILKNGNLAYNGVHPDAPRLFPLWQKYRGGVMMQVDPAGNVVSEHRDPMAHHDQHHLENGEILYTILEQLTDTQASSIPGGIPESEAPDGKSIDHLDPKLFPVQPHYAREHWPLINSVYPMKDGNIFASLRSVSAVIIISRETDDVIWHLDSTIVAQQHFASELADGSILIFDNGTFRHHESATYSRVIQVCRASKRIVWEYRDPHPMTFFTPFMGSAQRLENGNTLITEAAFGRIFEVTAEGEMVWEYVNPEFADYKGLGAQEIEGYFGYPANAVFRAYKYTPEDVPWLLPN
;
A
#
# COMPACT_ATOMS: atom_id res chain seq x y z
N MET A 1 14.60 -27.50 -12.56
CA MET A 1 15.01 -26.56 -11.49
C MET A 1 13.94 -25.49 -11.40
N GLU A 2 13.51 -25.12 -10.19
CA GLU A 2 12.63 -23.95 -9.97
C GLU A 2 13.24 -22.71 -10.63
N GLN A 3 12.49 -22.03 -11.51
CA GLN A 3 12.98 -20.90 -12.31
C GLN A 3 12.88 -19.56 -11.55
N SER A 4 11.89 -19.42 -10.67
CA SER A 4 11.73 -18.25 -9.81
C SER A 4 12.84 -18.21 -8.76
N THR A 5 13.61 -17.12 -8.74
CA THR A 5 14.56 -16.87 -7.65
C THR A 5 13.86 -16.81 -6.29
N LEU A 6 12.62 -16.32 -6.24
CA LEU A 6 11.82 -16.30 -5.02
C LEU A 6 11.40 -17.70 -4.59
N GLY A 7 10.95 -18.53 -5.54
CA GLY A 7 10.63 -19.93 -5.26
C GLY A 7 11.82 -20.70 -4.68
N ARG A 8 13.03 -20.46 -5.19
CA ARG A 8 14.26 -21.08 -4.67
C ARG A 8 14.67 -20.61 -3.27
N ARG A 9 14.27 -19.41 -2.84
CA ARG A 9 14.58 -18.87 -1.50
C ARG A 9 13.66 -19.42 -0.40
N GLY A 10 12.59 -20.13 -0.79
CA GLY A 10 11.62 -20.73 0.11
C GLY A 10 10.35 -19.90 0.21
N LEU A 11 9.22 -20.60 0.29
CA LEU A 11 7.86 -20.05 0.29
C LEU A 11 7.11 -20.54 1.55
N GLY A 12 5.90 -20.01 1.78
CA GLY A 12 5.06 -20.33 2.93
C GLY A 12 5.65 -19.80 4.24
N LEU A 13 5.32 -20.46 5.35
CA LEU A 13 5.89 -20.14 6.66
C LEU A 13 7.41 -20.36 6.64
N ARG A 14 8.17 -19.33 7.04
CA ARG A 14 9.64 -19.34 7.09
C ARG A 14 10.16 -19.40 8.52
N GLY A 15 9.44 -18.79 9.46
CA GLY A 15 9.78 -18.80 10.88
C GLY A 15 8.62 -18.34 11.74
N ILE A 16 8.55 -18.86 12.96
CA ILE A 16 7.59 -18.46 13.98
C ILE A 16 8.19 -18.62 15.38
N ASN A 17 8.02 -17.60 16.21
CA ASN A 17 8.18 -17.67 17.65
C ASN A 17 6.77 -17.62 18.28
N PRO A 18 6.20 -18.76 18.69
CA PRO A 18 4.81 -18.84 19.14
C PRO A 18 4.54 -18.09 20.45
N HIS A 19 5.58 -17.70 21.18
CA HIS A 19 5.44 -16.95 22.44
C HIS A 19 5.43 -15.43 22.24
N LYS A 20 5.84 -14.94 21.06
CA LYS A 20 5.98 -13.51 20.79
C LYS A 20 5.14 -13.02 19.62
N VAL A 21 4.85 -13.89 18.66
CA VAL A 21 3.96 -13.56 17.54
C VAL A 21 2.57 -13.19 18.06
N SER A 22 1.96 -12.15 17.48
CA SER A 22 0.58 -11.80 17.74
C SER A 22 -0.33 -12.94 17.30
N SER A 23 -1.28 -13.33 18.14
CA SER A 23 -2.30 -14.32 17.79
C SER A 23 -3.23 -13.79 16.71
N GLY A 24 -3.65 -14.65 15.79
CA GLY A 24 -4.67 -14.32 14.80
C GLY A 24 -4.30 -14.72 13.37
N TYR A 25 -4.78 -13.92 12.43
CA TYR A 25 -4.82 -14.26 11.01
C TYR A 25 -4.29 -13.11 10.16
N THR A 26 -3.49 -13.43 9.15
CA THR A 26 -2.93 -12.45 8.21
C THR A 26 -3.70 -12.51 6.89
N LEU A 27 -4.36 -11.40 6.56
CA LEU A 27 -5.03 -11.16 5.29
C LEU A 27 -4.00 -10.70 4.25
N LEU A 28 -4.02 -11.30 3.06
CA LEU A 28 -3.27 -10.81 1.92
C LEU A 28 -4.09 -10.88 0.63
N ALA A 29 -4.01 -9.81 -0.16
CA ALA A 29 -4.51 -9.74 -1.53
C ALA A 29 -3.37 -10.00 -2.52
N HIS A 30 -3.48 -11.04 -3.34
CA HIS A 30 -2.45 -11.40 -4.31
C HIS A 30 -2.56 -10.48 -5.53
N LEU A 31 -1.66 -9.49 -5.60
CA LEU A 31 -1.78 -8.35 -6.52
C LEU A 31 -1.89 -8.74 -8.00
N THR A 32 -1.19 -9.80 -8.40
CA THR A 32 -1.14 -10.27 -9.79
C THR A 32 -2.12 -11.42 -10.07
N SER A 33 -2.96 -11.79 -9.10
CA SER A 33 -3.99 -12.81 -9.30
C SER A 33 -5.24 -12.24 -9.98
N PRO A 34 -6.14 -13.10 -10.50
CA PRO A 34 -7.45 -12.68 -11.00
C PRO A 34 -8.37 -12.02 -9.97
N GLY A 35 -8.05 -12.07 -8.67
CA GLY A 35 -8.93 -11.57 -7.61
C GLY A 35 -8.78 -12.30 -6.27
N THR A 36 -7.68 -13.01 -6.04
CA THR A 36 -7.49 -13.86 -4.87
C THR A 36 -7.12 -13.05 -3.63
N VAL A 37 -7.91 -13.24 -2.58
CA VAL A 37 -7.66 -12.74 -1.23
C VAL A 37 -7.74 -13.91 -0.26
N LYS A 38 -6.80 -14.03 0.66
CA LYS A 38 -6.76 -15.13 1.62
C LYS A 38 -6.41 -14.67 3.02
N LEU A 39 -6.89 -15.43 4.00
CA LEU A 39 -6.44 -15.40 5.38
C LEU A 39 -5.54 -16.60 5.65
N VAL A 40 -4.37 -16.35 6.22
CA VAL A 40 -3.48 -17.40 6.73
C VAL A 40 -3.34 -17.30 8.23
N ASP A 41 -3.37 -18.44 8.92
CA ASP A 41 -3.04 -18.49 10.34
C ASP A 41 -1.54 -18.31 10.58
N ASN A 42 -1.13 -18.24 11.85
CA ASN A 42 0.29 -18.15 12.22
C ASN A 42 1.12 -19.36 11.79
N HIS A 43 0.51 -20.52 11.55
CA HIS A 43 1.18 -21.72 11.03
C HIS A 43 1.33 -21.68 9.49
N GLY A 44 0.87 -20.61 8.84
CA GLY A 44 0.91 -20.45 7.39
C GLY A 44 -0.16 -21.27 6.66
N THR A 45 -1.14 -21.80 7.37
CA THR A 45 -2.28 -22.52 6.80
C THR A 45 -3.28 -21.51 6.27
N GLU A 46 -3.73 -21.70 5.02
CA GLU A 46 -4.87 -20.95 4.50
C GLU A 46 -6.14 -21.42 5.22
N VAL A 47 -6.81 -20.48 5.89
CA VAL A 47 -8.02 -20.76 6.67
C VAL A 47 -9.28 -20.21 6.01
N HIS A 48 -9.12 -19.26 5.07
CA HIS A 48 -10.22 -18.68 4.32
C HIS A 48 -9.73 -18.06 3.01
N ARG A 49 -10.59 -18.06 2.00
CA ARG A 49 -10.29 -17.54 0.67
C ARG A 49 -11.51 -16.91 0.02
N TRP A 50 -11.27 -15.80 -0.67
CA TRP A 50 -12.20 -15.20 -1.62
C TRP A 50 -11.54 -15.13 -2.99
N ASP A 51 -12.29 -15.46 -4.04
CA ASP A 51 -11.87 -15.33 -5.43
C ASP A 51 -12.83 -14.41 -6.18
N TRP A 52 -12.28 -13.32 -6.72
CA TRP A 52 -13.05 -12.27 -7.38
C TRP A 52 -12.85 -12.23 -8.89
N PRO A 53 -13.81 -11.68 -9.66
CA PRO A 53 -13.69 -11.56 -11.11
C PRO A 53 -12.77 -10.42 -11.55
N TYR A 54 -12.45 -9.49 -10.65
CA TYR A 54 -11.54 -8.39 -10.90
C TYR A 54 -10.26 -8.61 -10.13
N ARG A 55 -9.11 -8.42 -10.78
CA ARG A 55 -7.84 -8.45 -10.08
C ARG A 55 -7.77 -7.35 -9.02
N PRO A 56 -6.96 -7.51 -7.98
CA PRO A 56 -6.80 -6.47 -6.97
C PRO A 56 -6.36 -5.14 -7.60
N GLY A 57 -7.21 -4.13 -7.37
CA GLY A 57 -6.93 -2.72 -7.59
C GLY A 57 -5.91 -2.18 -6.62
N ARG A 58 -5.71 -2.85 -5.47
CA ARG A 58 -4.51 -2.81 -4.61
C ARG A 58 -4.57 -3.82 -3.46
N HIS A 59 -5.34 -3.51 -2.43
CA HIS A 59 -5.42 -4.25 -1.17
C HIS A 59 -6.87 -4.53 -0.80
N ALA A 60 -7.06 -5.35 0.22
CA ALA A 60 -8.34 -5.63 0.83
C ALA A 60 -8.16 -5.54 2.35
N GLN A 61 -9.24 -5.21 3.07
CA GLN A 61 -9.25 -5.04 4.51
C GLN A 61 -10.55 -5.63 5.08
N ILE A 62 -10.48 -6.31 6.21
CA ILE A 62 -11.68 -6.68 7.00
C ILE A 62 -12.08 -5.46 7.85
N LEU A 63 -13.36 -5.10 7.77
CA LEU A 63 -14.01 -4.04 8.53
C LEU A 63 -14.52 -4.57 9.88
N LYS A 64 -14.84 -3.70 10.84
CA LYS A 64 -15.30 -4.15 12.17
C LYS A 64 -16.62 -4.93 12.17
N ASN A 65 -17.43 -4.76 11.12
CA ASN A 65 -18.65 -5.55 10.94
C ASN A 65 -18.37 -6.98 10.41
N GLY A 66 -17.11 -7.31 10.16
CA GLY A 66 -16.65 -8.60 9.64
C GLY A 66 -16.62 -8.72 8.12
N ASN A 67 -17.11 -7.72 7.39
CA ASN A 67 -17.09 -7.73 5.94
C ASN A 67 -15.67 -7.43 5.41
N LEU A 68 -15.34 -8.03 4.27
CA LEU A 68 -14.18 -7.68 3.48
C LEU A 68 -14.50 -6.45 2.63
N ALA A 69 -13.80 -5.35 2.88
CA ALA A 69 -13.62 -4.27 1.92
C ALA A 69 -12.60 -4.69 0.86
N TYR A 70 -13.06 -4.85 -0.38
CA TYR A 70 -12.23 -5.26 -1.51
C TYR A 70 -12.14 -4.15 -2.55
N ASN A 71 -10.90 -3.81 -2.92
CA ASN A 71 -10.60 -2.84 -3.96
C ASN A 71 -10.11 -3.54 -5.23
N GLY A 72 -11.00 -3.69 -6.20
CA GLY A 72 -10.77 -4.27 -7.51
C GLY A 72 -10.48 -3.23 -8.59
N VAL A 73 -10.01 -3.72 -9.73
CA VAL A 73 -9.80 -2.89 -10.93
C VAL A 73 -11.08 -2.71 -11.71
N HIS A 74 -11.37 -1.47 -12.11
CA HIS A 74 -12.47 -1.17 -13.02
C HIS A 74 -12.17 -1.72 -14.44
N PRO A 75 -13.07 -2.53 -15.03
CA PRO A 75 -12.86 -3.12 -16.35
C PRO A 75 -12.77 -2.05 -17.46
N ASP A 76 -13.60 -1.01 -17.36
CA ASP A 76 -13.69 0.06 -18.35
C ASP A 76 -12.86 1.30 -18.00
N ALA A 77 -11.81 1.16 -17.17
CA ALA A 77 -10.96 2.31 -16.84
C ALA A 77 -10.28 2.89 -18.09
N PRO A 78 -10.33 4.21 -18.32
CA PRO A 78 -9.71 4.85 -19.47
C PRO A 78 -8.19 4.68 -19.44
N ARG A 79 -7.51 4.80 -20.58
CA ARG A 79 -6.04 4.88 -20.62
C ARG A 79 -5.61 6.33 -20.48
N LEU A 80 -5.29 6.77 -19.26
CA LEU A 80 -5.04 8.18 -18.99
C LEU A 80 -3.59 8.62 -19.25
N PHE A 81 -2.61 7.75 -19.00
CA PHE A 81 -1.18 7.96 -19.26
C PHE A 81 -0.47 6.58 -19.27
N PRO A 82 0.79 6.47 -19.72
CA PRO A 82 1.56 5.24 -19.66
C PRO A 82 1.52 4.55 -18.29
N LEU A 83 1.39 3.23 -18.26
CA LEU A 83 1.26 2.44 -17.03
C LEU A 83 0.00 2.70 -16.20
N TRP A 84 -1.00 3.46 -16.68
CA TRP A 84 -2.25 3.67 -15.94
C TRP A 84 -2.94 2.34 -15.56
N GLN A 85 -2.85 1.33 -16.42
CA GLN A 85 -3.38 0.00 -16.12
C GLN A 85 -2.73 -0.61 -14.86
N LYS A 86 -1.50 -0.23 -14.51
CA LYS A 86 -0.85 -0.62 -13.26
C LYS A 86 -1.48 0.07 -12.05
N TYR A 87 -1.97 1.29 -12.18
CA TYR A 87 -2.34 2.20 -11.09
C TYR A 87 -3.83 2.30 -10.80
N ARG A 88 -4.67 2.00 -11.79
CA ARG A 88 -6.13 2.03 -11.67
C ARG A 88 -6.66 1.11 -10.58
N GLY A 89 -7.71 1.58 -9.91
CA GLY A 89 -8.62 0.80 -9.08
C GLY A 89 -10.02 0.92 -9.65
N GLY A 90 -11.01 1.12 -8.78
CA GLY A 90 -12.32 1.62 -9.19
C GLY A 90 -13.49 0.67 -9.07
N VAL A 91 -13.31 -0.55 -8.58
CA VAL A 91 -14.41 -1.41 -8.10
C VAL A 91 -14.24 -1.56 -6.60
N MET A 92 -15.05 -0.86 -5.81
CA MET A 92 -14.96 -0.83 -4.35
C MET A 92 -16.15 -1.61 -3.78
N MET A 93 -15.89 -2.79 -3.24
CA MET A 93 -16.93 -3.71 -2.75
C MET A 93 -16.82 -3.90 -1.24
N GLN A 94 -17.95 -4.01 -0.56
CA GLN A 94 -18.03 -4.73 0.71
C GLN A 94 -18.62 -6.11 0.46
N VAL A 95 -17.99 -7.13 1.04
CA VAL A 95 -18.36 -8.51 0.86
C VAL A 95 -18.47 -9.18 2.22
N ASP A 96 -19.52 -9.96 2.44
CA ASP A 96 -19.62 -10.77 3.65
C ASP A 96 -18.59 -11.94 3.66
N PRO A 97 -18.38 -12.59 4.81
CA PRO A 97 -17.47 -13.74 4.90
C PRO A 97 -17.78 -14.90 3.95
N ALA A 98 -19.04 -15.08 3.56
CA ALA A 98 -19.46 -16.15 2.65
C ALA A 98 -19.18 -15.82 1.18
N GLY A 99 -18.80 -14.58 0.87
CA GLY A 99 -18.50 -14.13 -0.48
C GLY A 99 -19.66 -13.44 -1.19
N ASN A 100 -20.73 -13.06 -0.47
CA ASN A 100 -21.82 -12.29 -1.06
C ASN A 100 -21.46 -10.80 -1.07
N VAL A 101 -21.64 -10.14 -2.22
CA VAL A 101 -21.47 -8.69 -2.33
C VAL A 101 -22.60 -7.98 -1.60
N VAL A 102 -22.25 -7.24 -0.55
CA VAL A 102 -23.18 -6.45 0.27
C VAL A 102 -23.42 -5.09 -0.35
N SER A 103 -22.35 -4.45 -0.84
CA SER A 103 -22.42 -3.17 -1.54
C SER A 103 -21.27 -3.04 -2.54
N GLU A 104 -21.49 -2.23 -3.57
CA GLU A 104 -20.50 -1.93 -4.60
C GLU A 104 -20.60 -0.47 -5.03
N HIS A 105 -19.45 0.19 -5.13
CA HIS A 105 -19.28 1.50 -5.75
C HIS A 105 -18.26 1.39 -6.88
N ARG A 106 -18.51 2.11 -7.99
CA ARG A 106 -17.65 2.09 -9.17
C ARG A 106 -17.26 3.50 -9.59
N ASP A 107 -15.97 3.69 -9.81
CA ASP A 107 -15.42 4.90 -10.43
C ASP A 107 -14.20 4.52 -11.30
N PRO A 108 -14.28 4.66 -12.65
CA PRO A 108 -13.16 4.34 -13.54
C PRO A 108 -11.94 5.27 -13.39
N MET A 109 -12.09 6.41 -12.70
CA MET A 109 -11.03 7.38 -12.45
C MET A 109 -10.28 7.13 -11.13
N ALA A 110 -10.82 6.26 -10.27
CA ALA A 110 -10.19 5.93 -9.01
C ALA A 110 -8.87 5.17 -9.22
N HIS A 111 -7.87 5.49 -8.42
CA HIS A 111 -6.54 4.88 -8.48
C HIS A 111 -5.95 4.67 -7.10
N HIS A 112 -4.80 3.96 -7.04
CA HIS A 112 -3.89 3.81 -5.89
C HIS A 112 -4.46 3.39 -4.53
N ASP A 113 -5.35 4.15 -3.91
CA ASP A 113 -5.91 3.80 -2.60
C ASP A 113 -7.41 4.14 -2.51
N GLN A 114 -8.12 3.26 -1.81
CA GLN A 114 -9.53 3.38 -1.49
C GLN A 114 -9.72 2.86 -0.05
N HIS A 115 -10.01 3.77 0.87
CA HIS A 115 -10.16 3.49 2.28
C HIS A 115 -11.65 3.44 2.64
N HIS A 116 -12.12 2.28 3.08
CA HIS A 116 -13.51 2.08 3.49
C HIS A 116 -13.64 2.44 4.97
N LEU A 117 -14.58 3.33 5.29
CA LEU A 117 -14.87 3.77 6.65
C LEU A 117 -15.99 2.93 7.27
N GLU A 118 -16.03 2.87 8.60
CA GLU A 118 -17.02 2.09 9.36
C GLU A 118 -18.46 2.53 9.14
N ASN A 119 -18.68 3.79 8.76
CA ASN A 119 -19.99 4.34 8.44
C ASN A 119 -20.44 4.05 7.00
N GLY A 120 -19.65 3.29 6.22
CA GLY A 120 -19.96 2.94 4.83
C GLY A 120 -19.48 3.96 3.80
N GLU A 121 -18.92 5.10 4.22
CA GLU A 121 -18.26 6.04 3.31
C GLU A 121 -16.92 5.47 2.80
N ILE A 122 -16.45 5.99 1.67
CA ILE A 122 -15.17 5.60 1.08
C ILE A 122 -14.36 6.86 0.79
N LEU A 123 -13.17 6.95 1.35
CA LEU A 123 -12.16 7.97 1.03
C LEU A 123 -11.20 7.38 0.01
N TYR A 124 -11.13 7.95 -1.20
CA TYR A 124 -10.30 7.41 -2.27
C TYR A 124 -9.66 8.50 -3.12
N THR A 125 -8.63 8.12 -3.86
CA THR A 125 -7.93 9.04 -4.76
C THR A 125 -8.47 8.95 -6.19
N ILE A 126 -8.77 10.10 -6.76
CA ILE A 126 -9.11 10.32 -8.17
C ILE A 126 -8.11 11.30 -8.79
N LEU A 127 -8.14 11.41 -10.12
CA LEU A 127 -7.37 12.42 -10.84
C LEU A 127 -8.24 13.62 -11.20
N GLU A 128 -7.62 14.79 -11.12
CA GLU A 128 -8.11 16.02 -11.70
C GLU A 128 -7.24 16.44 -12.87
N GLN A 129 -7.83 17.16 -13.82
CA GLN A 129 -7.14 17.65 -15.00
C GLN A 129 -6.50 19.01 -14.73
N LEU A 130 -5.18 19.09 -14.92
CA LEU A 130 -4.40 20.31 -15.02
C LEU A 130 -4.40 20.86 -16.44
N THR A 131 -4.36 22.18 -16.55
CA THR A 131 -4.01 22.89 -17.79
C THR A 131 -2.53 22.69 -18.15
N ASP A 132 -2.17 22.85 -19.43
CA ASP A 132 -0.78 22.78 -19.91
C ASP A 132 0.16 23.72 -19.13
N THR A 133 -0.33 24.90 -18.77
CA THR A 133 0.40 25.89 -17.96
C THR A 133 0.66 25.37 -16.55
N GLN A 134 -0.34 24.77 -15.90
CA GLN A 134 -0.17 24.17 -14.57
C GLN A 134 0.81 23.00 -14.64
N ALA A 135 0.62 22.07 -15.59
CA ALA A 135 1.48 20.90 -15.76
C ALA A 135 2.95 21.28 -16.02
N SER A 136 3.19 22.23 -16.93
CA SER A 136 4.55 22.71 -17.27
C SER A 136 5.23 23.46 -16.12
N SER A 137 4.45 23.97 -15.15
CA SER A 137 4.97 24.69 -13.99
C SER A 137 5.46 23.78 -12.86
N ILE A 138 5.16 22.48 -12.92
CA ILE A 138 5.59 21.51 -11.91
C ILE A 138 7.13 21.38 -11.95
N PRO A 139 7.83 21.71 -10.85
CA PRO A 139 9.27 21.66 -10.82
C PRO A 139 9.79 20.23 -10.69
N GLY A 140 10.99 19.99 -11.24
CA GLY A 140 11.67 18.69 -11.19
C GLY A 140 11.15 17.69 -12.22
N GLY A 141 11.32 16.40 -11.92
CA GLY A 141 10.96 15.29 -12.81
C GLY A 141 11.75 15.24 -14.11
N ILE A 142 11.44 14.25 -14.94
CA ILE A 142 11.97 14.10 -16.30
C ILE A 142 11.28 15.15 -17.18
N PRO A 143 12.01 16.04 -17.87
CA PRO A 143 11.39 17.01 -18.79
C PRO A 143 10.59 16.31 -19.90
N GLU A 144 9.51 16.95 -20.39
CA GLU A 144 8.68 16.46 -21.52
C GLU A 144 7.98 15.12 -21.25
N SER A 145 7.73 14.81 -19.98
CA SER A 145 7.03 13.59 -19.54
C SER A 145 5.71 13.89 -18.81
N GLU A 146 5.14 15.07 -19.09
CA GLU A 146 3.81 15.45 -18.70
C GLU A 146 2.77 14.56 -19.39
N ALA A 147 1.65 14.28 -18.71
CA ALA A 147 0.55 13.56 -19.33
C ALA A 147 -0.03 14.41 -20.49
N PRO A 148 -0.47 13.81 -21.61
CA PRO A 148 -1.02 14.54 -22.76
C PRO A 148 -2.18 15.48 -22.44
N ASP A 149 -2.89 15.21 -21.34
CA ASP A 149 -4.02 16.01 -20.85
C ASP A 149 -3.82 16.41 -19.37
N GLY A 150 -2.58 16.64 -18.92
CA GLY A 150 -2.18 17.13 -17.58
C GLY A 150 -3.01 16.59 -16.40
N LYS A 151 -2.50 15.67 -15.58
CA LYS A 151 -3.34 15.03 -14.55
C LYS A 151 -2.71 15.13 -13.17
N SER A 152 -3.32 15.89 -12.26
CA SER A 152 -2.99 15.92 -10.83
C SER A 152 -3.99 16.78 -10.03
N ILE A 153 -4.03 16.51 -8.73
CA ILE A 153 -4.78 17.20 -7.67
C ILE A 153 -4.60 18.73 -7.72
N ASP A 154 -5.72 19.47 -7.77
CA ASP A 154 -5.78 20.88 -7.40
C ASP A 154 -5.49 21.01 -5.88
N HIS A 155 -4.92 22.12 -5.41
CA HIS A 155 -4.61 22.39 -3.97
C HIS A 155 -3.24 21.96 -3.39
N LEU A 156 -2.27 21.47 -4.17
CA LEU A 156 -0.87 21.37 -3.70
C LEU A 156 0.01 22.45 -4.32
N ASP A 157 0.82 23.13 -3.52
CA ASP A 157 1.86 24.04 -4.04
C ASP A 157 3.00 23.22 -4.68
N PRO A 158 3.17 23.26 -6.02
CA PRO A 158 4.22 22.50 -6.69
C PRO A 158 5.62 22.91 -6.25
N LYS A 159 5.80 24.13 -5.72
CA LYS A 159 7.10 24.61 -5.22
C LYS A 159 7.49 23.94 -3.90
N LEU A 160 6.52 23.58 -3.08
CA LEU A 160 6.76 22.83 -1.84
C LEU A 160 7.03 21.35 -2.11
N PHE A 161 6.47 20.81 -3.19
CA PHE A 161 6.53 19.39 -3.52
C PHE A 161 7.07 19.17 -4.94
N PRO A 162 8.36 19.46 -5.21
CA PRO A 162 8.96 19.20 -6.50
C PRO A 162 9.05 17.70 -6.78
N VAL A 163 8.79 17.32 -8.04
CA VAL A 163 8.93 15.93 -8.50
C VAL A 163 10.41 15.54 -8.43
N GLN A 164 10.71 14.36 -7.89
CA GLN A 164 12.09 13.88 -7.89
C GLN A 164 12.61 13.68 -9.33
N PRO A 165 13.89 13.94 -9.61
CA PRO A 165 14.41 14.01 -10.99
C PRO A 165 14.21 12.76 -11.86
N HIS A 166 14.07 11.58 -11.25
CA HIS A 166 13.89 10.29 -11.93
C HIS A 166 12.43 9.89 -12.14
N TYR A 167 11.45 10.69 -11.70
CA TYR A 167 10.04 10.45 -11.98
C TYR A 167 9.58 11.22 -13.22
N ALA A 168 8.71 10.57 -14.01
CA ALA A 168 7.95 11.27 -15.02
C ALA A 168 6.96 12.26 -14.37
N ARG A 169 6.79 13.44 -14.98
CA ARG A 169 5.96 14.53 -14.45
C ARG A 169 4.47 14.19 -14.41
N GLU A 170 4.01 13.28 -15.27
CA GLU A 170 2.66 12.68 -15.20
C GLU A 170 2.35 11.98 -13.86
N HIS A 171 3.36 11.66 -13.06
CA HIS A 171 3.18 11.09 -11.72
C HIS A 171 3.23 12.15 -10.62
N TRP A 172 3.07 13.45 -10.90
CA TRP A 172 2.99 14.40 -9.80
C TRP A 172 1.59 14.36 -9.14
N PRO A 173 1.47 14.41 -7.79
CA PRO A 173 2.47 14.07 -6.77
C PRO A 173 2.50 12.57 -6.41
N LEU A 174 1.76 11.73 -7.15
CA LEU A 174 1.60 10.29 -6.92
C LEU A 174 1.15 9.94 -5.49
N ILE A 175 -0.08 10.33 -5.16
CA ILE A 175 -0.70 9.90 -3.91
C ILE A 175 -0.90 8.38 -3.95
N ASN A 176 -0.26 7.68 -3.02
CA ASN A 176 -0.28 6.21 -2.94
C ASN A 176 -1.04 5.68 -1.73
N SER A 177 -1.41 6.55 -0.78
CA SER A 177 -2.31 6.24 0.31
C SER A 177 -3.02 7.48 0.82
N VAL A 178 -4.27 7.28 1.22
CA VAL A 178 -5.09 8.24 1.96
C VAL A 178 -5.64 7.56 3.21
N TYR A 179 -5.67 8.28 4.31
CA TYR A 179 -6.07 7.75 5.61
C TYR A 179 -6.87 8.81 6.39
N PRO A 180 -8.09 8.51 6.87
CA PRO A 180 -8.83 9.41 7.73
C PRO A 180 -8.19 9.48 9.11
N MET A 181 -7.86 10.68 9.57
CA MET A 181 -7.29 10.89 10.91
C MET A 181 -8.39 11.00 11.96
N LYS A 182 -8.03 10.74 13.23
CA LYS A 182 -8.95 10.84 14.37
C LYS A 182 -9.49 12.23 14.61
N ASP A 183 -8.69 13.25 14.30
CA ASP A 183 -9.07 14.66 14.41
C ASP A 183 -9.97 15.11 13.26
N GLY A 184 -10.36 14.19 12.36
CA GLY A 184 -11.20 14.50 11.23
C GLY A 184 -10.42 15.08 10.06
N ASN A 185 -9.10 15.15 10.04
CA ASN A 185 -8.34 15.52 8.84
C ASN A 185 -8.04 14.32 7.93
N ILE A 186 -7.43 14.57 6.77
CA ILE A 186 -6.96 13.53 5.86
C ILE A 186 -5.45 13.48 5.89
N PHE A 187 -4.90 12.28 5.98
CA PHE A 187 -3.48 12.03 5.82
C PHE A 187 -3.20 11.41 4.46
N ALA A 188 -2.20 11.93 3.74
CA ALA A 188 -1.85 11.46 2.41
C ALA A 188 -0.34 11.24 2.25
N SER A 189 0.03 10.18 1.53
CA SER A 189 1.42 9.86 1.20
C SER A 189 1.68 10.08 -0.28
N LEU A 190 2.62 10.97 -0.58
CA LEU A 190 2.96 11.47 -1.90
C LEU A 190 4.33 10.91 -2.29
N ARG A 191 4.32 9.95 -3.20
CA ARG A 191 5.50 9.14 -3.50
C ARG A 191 6.53 9.86 -4.36
N SER A 192 6.09 10.52 -5.44
CA SER A 192 7.00 11.05 -6.46
C SER A 192 7.79 12.27 -5.99
N VAL A 193 7.35 12.87 -4.89
CA VAL A 193 7.97 14.02 -4.22
C VAL A 193 8.60 13.64 -2.88
N SER A 194 8.47 12.38 -2.45
CA SER A 194 8.83 11.89 -1.10
C SER A 194 8.34 12.80 0.03
N ALA A 195 7.02 12.85 0.20
CA ALA A 195 6.40 13.62 1.26
C ALA A 195 5.17 12.91 1.83
N VAL A 196 4.86 13.17 3.09
CA VAL A 196 3.55 12.87 3.69
C VAL A 196 2.93 14.16 4.19
N ILE A 197 1.62 14.34 4.04
CA ILE A 197 0.91 15.58 4.34
C ILE A 197 -0.36 15.32 5.15
N ILE A 198 -0.74 16.28 5.99
CA ILE A 198 -2.08 16.37 6.58
C ILE A 198 -2.82 17.49 5.87
N ILE A 199 -3.99 17.16 5.33
CA ILE A 199 -4.92 18.08 4.67
C ILE A 199 -6.08 18.34 5.63
N SER A 200 -6.34 19.63 5.90
CA SER A 200 -7.50 20.07 6.65
C SER A 200 -8.78 19.74 5.89
N ARG A 201 -9.72 18.99 6.47
CA ARG A 201 -11.03 18.77 5.83
C ARG A 201 -11.94 20.01 5.88
N GLU A 202 -11.60 20.99 6.72
CA GLU A 202 -12.38 22.23 6.84
C GLU A 202 -11.96 23.28 5.81
N THR A 203 -10.67 23.34 5.48
CA THR A 203 -10.09 24.44 4.68
C THR A 203 -9.38 23.97 3.41
N ASP A 204 -9.26 22.66 3.20
CA ASP A 204 -8.46 22.03 2.13
C ASP A 204 -6.96 22.35 2.15
N ASP A 205 -6.48 23.07 3.18
CA ASP A 205 -5.08 23.45 3.31
C ASP A 205 -4.21 22.28 3.79
N VAL A 206 -2.96 22.25 3.30
CA VAL A 206 -1.90 21.44 3.90
C VAL A 206 -1.44 22.08 5.20
N ILE A 207 -1.84 21.50 6.34
CA ILE A 207 -1.54 22.01 7.68
C ILE A 207 -0.29 21.39 8.33
N TRP A 208 0.25 20.32 7.72
CA TRP A 208 1.45 19.64 8.19
C TRP A 208 2.08 18.81 7.07
N HIS A 209 3.40 18.65 7.06
CA HIS A 209 4.09 17.73 6.17
C HIS A 209 5.42 17.19 6.75
N LEU A 210 5.85 16.02 6.28
CA LEU A 210 7.26 15.60 6.22
C LEU A 210 7.69 15.59 4.76
N ASP A 211 8.98 15.82 4.54
CA ASP A 211 9.57 15.88 3.20
C ASP A 211 10.70 14.84 3.03
N SER A 212 11.41 14.96 1.90
CA SER A 212 12.46 14.05 1.49
C SER A 212 13.65 13.94 2.46
N THR A 213 13.79 14.89 3.40
CA THR A 213 14.82 14.81 4.45
C THR A 213 14.53 13.69 5.47
N ILE A 214 13.27 13.26 5.59
CA ILE A 214 12.84 12.20 6.51
C ILE A 214 12.42 10.93 5.77
N VAL A 215 11.63 11.04 4.71
CA VAL A 215 11.06 9.90 3.97
C VAL A 215 11.62 9.80 2.56
N ALA A 216 11.65 8.61 1.98
CA ALA A 216 12.07 8.41 0.60
C ALA A 216 11.16 7.41 -0.13
N GLN A 217 10.32 7.93 -1.02
CA GLN A 217 9.33 7.20 -1.82
C GLN A 217 8.43 6.27 -1.02
N GLN A 218 8.11 6.71 0.19
CA GLN A 218 7.35 5.99 1.20
C GLN A 218 5.95 5.58 0.74
N HIS A 219 5.39 4.58 1.40
CA HIS A 219 4.02 4.12 1.26
C HIS A 219 3.36 4.00 2.63
N PHE A 220 2.03 3.97 2.59
CA PHE A 220 1.16 3.59 3.70
C PHE A 220 1.53 4.27 5.01
N ALA A 221 1.19 5.56 5.08
CA ALA A 221 1.35 6.37 6.26
C ALA A 221 0.05 6.32 7.06
N SER A 222 0.10 6.00 8.35
CA SER A 222 -1.08 5.82 9.21
C SER A 222 -0.87 6.40 10.61
N GLU A 223 -1.96 6.86 11.24
CA GLU A 223 -1.94 7.42 12.59
C GLU A 223 -2.02 6.30 13.64
N LEU A 224 -1.17 6.38 14.68
CA LEU A 224 -1.16 5.47 15.81
C LEU A 224 -2.04 5.97 16.98
N ALA A 225 -2.18 5.12 18.00
CA ALA A 225 -2.98 5.43 19.19
C ALA A 225 -2.58 6.76 19.87
N ASP A 226 -1.27 7.02 19.94
CA ASP A 226 -0.64 8.18 20.56
C ASP A 226 -0.56 9.42 19.65
N GLY A 227 -1.12 9.36 18.44
CA GLY A 227 -1.08 10.44 17.45
C GLY A 227 0.25 10.58 16.71
N SER A 228 1.21 9.69 16.95
CA SER A 228 2.39 9.54 16.09
C SER A 228 2.02 8.83 14.78
N ILE A 229 2.91 8.91 13.80
CA ILE A 229 2.66 8.42 12.46
C ILE A 229 3.57 7.24 12.15
N LEU A 230 3.00 6.10 11.76
CA LEU A 230 3.74 4.94 11.26
C LEU A 230 3.83 5.00 9.73
N ILE A 231 5.02 4.82 9.18
CA ILE A 231 5.29 4.98 7.74
C ILE A 231 6.17 3.82 7.26
N PHE A 232 5.79 3.20 6.14
CA PHE A 232 6.68 2.30 5.41
C PHE A 232 7.54 3.12 4.45
N ASP A 233 8.84 3.20 4.71
CA ASP A 233 9.76 4.08 3.98
C ASP A 233 10.64 3.24 3.05
N ASN A 234 10.30 3.25 1.76
CA ASN A 234 10.91 2.37 0.75
C ASN A 234 12.40 2.64 0.53
N GLY A 235 12.85 3.89 0.70
CA GLY A 235 14.27 4.26 0.66
C GLY A 235 14.88 4.42 -0.73
N THR A 236 14.07 4.39 -1.79
CA THR A 236 14.59 4.59 -3.15
C THR A 236 15.02 6.05 -3.31
N PHE A 237 16.30 6.28 -3.64
CA PHE A 237 16.95 7.60 -3.69
C PHE A 237 16.91 8.38 -2.37
N ARG A 238 17.01 7.68 -1.23
CA ARG A 238 17.19 8.33 0.07
C ARG A 238 18.46 9.18 0.07
N HIS A 239 18.38 10.38 0.62
CA HIS A 239 19.55 11.26 0.78
C HIS A 239 20.62 10.61 1.64
N HIS A 240 21.87 10.90 1.31
CA HIS A 240 23.07 10.48 2.05
C HIS A 240 23.28 8.96 2.16
N GLU A 241 22.58 8.16 1.36
CA GLU A 241 22.76 6.71 1.30
C GLU A 241 23.16 6.28 -0.11
N SER A 242 24.20 5.46 -0.21
CA SER A 242 24.65 4.90 -1.50
C SER A 242 23.98 3.56 -1.83
N ALA A 243 23.40 2.90 -0.83
CA ALA A 243 22.75 1.61 -0.98
C ALA A 243 21.28 1.72 -0.52
N THR A 244 20.37 1.23 -1.35
CA THR A 244 18.93 1.31 -1.08
C THR A 244 18.48 0.21 -0.14
N TYR A 245 17.70 0.59 0.88
CA TYR A 245 17.04 -0.32 1.80
C TYR A 245 15.70 0.26 2.24
N SER A 246 14.75 -0.62 2.57
CA SER A 246 13.49 -0.22 3.17
C SER A 246 13.61 -0.20 4.69
N ARG A 247 12.79 0.63 5.33
CA ARG A 247 12.64 0.70 6.79
C ARG A 247 11.19 0.99 7.14
N VAL A 248 10.84 0.78 8.40
CA VAL A 248 9.58 1.27 8.96
C VAL A 248 9.91 2.28 10.04
N ILE A 249 9.29 3.46 9.98
CA ILE A 249 9.55 4.54 10.94
C ILE A 249 8.26 4.96 11.64
N GLN A 250 8.39 5.30 12.92
CA GLN A 250 7.37 6.00 13.68
C GLN A 250 7.85 7.44 13.88
N VAL A 251 7.04 8.42 13.49
CA VAL A 251 7.37 9.84 13.57
C VAL A 251 6.45 10.55 14.54
N CYS A 252 7.02 11.27 15.50
CA CYS A 252 6.26 12.15 16.38
C CYS A 252 5.71 13.33 15.56
N ARG A 253 4.38 13.50 15.54
CA ARG A 253 3.71 14.56 14.76
C ARG A 253 4.20 15.97 15.13
N ALA A 254 4.33 16.27 16.43
CA ALA A 254 4.71 17.60 16.90
C ALA A 254 6.17 17.96 16.58
N SER A 255 7.10 17.04 16.84
CA SER A 255 8.53 17.31 16.66
C SER A 255 9.04 16.97 15.25
N LYS A 256 8.25 16.24 14.44
CA LYS A 256 8.64 15.68 13.14
C LYS A 256 9.89 14.78 13.20
N ARG A 257 10.22 14.25 14.38
CA ARG A 257 11.36 13.36 14.59
C ARG A 257 10.95 11.90 14.55
N ILE A 258 11.82 11.07 13.98
CA ILE A 258 11.73 9.62 14.10
C ILE A 258 11.94 9.26 15.57
N VAL A 259 10.96 8.57 16.17
CA VAL A 259 10.97 8.12 17.56
C VAL A 259 11.09 6.60 17.70
N TRP A 260 10.87 5.86 16.61
CA TRP A 260 11.15 4.45 16.49
C TRP A 260 11.47 4.11 15.03
N GLU A 261 12.35 3.13 14.81
CA GLU A 261 12.71 2.64 13.49
C GLU A 261 12.90 1.12 13.56
N TYR A 262 12.32 0.41 12.59
CA TYR A 262 12.79 -0.91 12.21
C TYR A 262 13.62 -0.82 10.93
N ARG A 263 14.83 -1.35 11.02
CA ARG A 263 15.75 -1.58 9.91
C ARG A 263 16.30 -2.99 10.06
N ASP A 264 16.33 -3.75 8.96
CA ASP A 264 16.96 -5.07 8.98
C ASP A 264 18.45 -4.92 9.37
N PRO A 265 18.98 -5.71 10.33
CA PRO A 265 20.40 -5.69 10.69
C PRO A 265 21.34 -5.87 9.50
N HIS A 266 20.88 -6.54 8.44
CA HIS A 266 21.49 -6.49 7.13
C HIS A 266 20.58 -5.70 6.16
N PRO A 267 20.78 -4.38 6.00
CA PRO A 267 19.78 -3.52 5.34
C PRO A 267 19.44 -3.94 3.90
N MET A 268 20.37 -4.58 3.19
CA MET A 268 20.18 -5.04 1.81
C MET A 268 19.27 -6.27 1.68
N THR A 269 18.91 -6.94 2.78
CA THR A 269 17.99 -8.09 2.78
C THR A 269 16.54 -7.71 3.00
N PHE A 270 16.26 -6.42 3.24
CA PHE A 270 14.91 -5.88 3.29
C PHE A 270 14.81 -4.64 2.40
N PHE A 271 14.24 -4.83 1.21
CA PHE A 271 14.05 -3.74 0.27
C PHE A 271 12.91 -4.06 -0.68
N THR A 272 11.86 -3.25 -0.66
CA THR A 272 10.88 -3.19 -1.75
C THR A 272 10.87 -1.77 -2.33
N PRO A 273 11.18 -1.57 -3.63
CA PRO A 273 11.30 -0.24 -4.23
C PRO A 273 9.95 0.48 -4.34
N PHE A 274 8.85 -0.24 -4.14
CA PHE A 274 7.50 0.27 -4.25
C PHE A 274 6.53 -0.51 -3.38
N MET A 275 5.37 0.09 -3.09
CA MET A 275 4.30 -0.53 -2.31
C MET A 275 4.80 -0.87 -0.90
N GLY A 276 4.13 -1.78 -0.21
CA GLY A 276 4.46 -2.16 1.15
C GLY A 276 3.64 -1.40 2.18
N SER A 277 3.60 -1.97 3.37
CA SER A 277 2.86 -1.46 4.51
C SER A 277 3.49 -1.88 5.82
N ALA A 278 3.18 -1.14 6.87
CA ALA A 278 3.42 -1.53 8.24
C ALA A 278 2.15 -1.31 9.08
N GLN A 279 1.80 -2.26 9.92
CA GLN A 279 0.67 -2.19 10.85
C GLN A 279 1.18 -2.44 12.27
N ARG A 280 0.99 -1.49 13.17
CA ARG A 280 1.21 -1.70 14.60
C ARG A 280 0.09 -2.59 15.15
N LEU A 281 0.45 -3.67 15.82
CA LEU A 281 -0.46 -4.66 16.40
C LEU A 281 -0.68 -4.38 17.89
N GLU A 282 -1.73 -4.97 18.45
CA GLU A 282 -2.15 -4.74 19.85
C GLU A 282 -1.09 -5.16 20.89
N ASN A 283 -0.32 -6.21 20.61
CA ASN A 283 0.77 -6.66 21.48
C ASN A 283 2.03 -5.79 21.37
N GLY A 284 1.99 -4.69 20.59
CA GLY A 284 3.11 -3.78 20.36
C GLY A 284 4.02 -4.17 19.19
N ASN A 285 3.84 -5.36 18.61
CA ASN A 285 4.59 -5.80 17.43
C ASN A 285 4.16 -5.01 16.19
N THR A 286 4.97 -5.07 15.14
CA THR A 286 4.66 -4.47 13.84
C THR A 286 4.66 -5.54 12.75
N LEU A 287 3.53 -5.70 12.07
CA LEU A 287 3.44 -6.49 10.84
C LEU A 287 3.93 -5.65 9.66
N ILE A 288 4.79 -6.21 8.82
CA ILE A 288 5.47 -5.51 7.73
C ILE A 288 5.29 -6.32 6.44
N THR A 289 4.90 -5.63 5.36
CA THR A 289 4.74 -6.23 4.03
C THR A 289 5.86 -5.76 3.09
N GLU A 290 6.76 -6.66 2.72
CA GLU A 290 7.73 -6.47 1.64
C GLU A 290 7.08 -6.86 0.31
N ALA A 291 6.40 -5.88 -0.29
CA ALA A 291 5.38 -6.12 -1.31
C ALA A 291 5.87 -6.81 -2.59
N ALA A 292 6.98 -6.35 -3.18
CA ALA A 292 7.47 -6.87 -4.46
C ALA A 292 7.92 -8.35 -4.39
N PHE A 293 8.18 -8.85 -3.19
CA PHE A 293 8.71 -10.18 -2.94
C PHE A 293 7.71 -11.11 -2.22
N GLY A 294 6.48 -10.62 -1.99
CA GLY A 294 5.40 -11.39 -1.36
C GLY A 294 5.70 -11.79 0.10
N ARG A 295 6.71 -11.18 0.73
CA ARG A 295 7.16 -11.49 2.08
C ARG A 295 6.40 -10.60 3.07
N ILE A 296 5.86 -11.23 4.11
CA ILE A 296 5.17 -10.59 5.22
C ILE A 296 5.85 -11.09 6.48
N PHE A 297 6.22 -10.19 7.38
CA PHE A 297 6.91 -10.57 8.61
C PHE A 297 6.47 -9.69 9.77
N GLU A 298 6.63 -10.20 10.99
CA GLU A 298 6.27 -9.53 12.22
C GLU A 298 7.52 -9.32 13.08
N VAL A 299 7.66 -8.11 13.62
CA VAL A 299 8.78 -7.74 14.49
C VAL A 299 8.28 -7.21 15.83
N THR A 300 9.01 -7.47 16.92
CA THR A 300 8.72 -6.85 18.21
C THR A 300 9.04 -5.35 18.20
N ALA A 301 8.69 -4.64 19.28
CA ALA A 301 9.08 -3.24 19.46
C ALA A 301 10.61 -3.04 19.45
N GLU A 302 11.37 -4.06 19.83
CA GLU A 302 12.84 -4.07 19.80
C GLU A 302 13.42 -4.49 18.43
N GLY A 303 12.57 -4.83 17.46
CA GLY A 303 12.97 -5.21 16.11
C GLY A 303 13.35 -6.69 15.94
N GLU A 304 13.05 -7.55 16.92
CA GLU A 304 13.23 -9.00 16.77
C GLU A 304 12.18 -9.57 15.81
N MET A 305 12.60 -10.26 14.76
CA MET A 305 11.67 -10.96 13.86
C MET A 305 11.10 -12.20 14.55
N VAL A 306 9.77 -12.25 14.69
CA VAL A 306 9.05 -13.31 15.42
C VAL A 306 8.13 -14.13 14.54
N TRP A 307 7.87 -13.67 13.32
CA TRP A 307 7.11 -14.43 12.33
C TRP A 307 7.48 -13.98 10.92
N GLU A 308 7.50 -14.92 9.98
CA GLU A 308 7.79 -14.65 8.58
C GLU A 308 7.03 -15.63 7.68
N TYR A 309 6.35 -15.10 6.68
CA TYR A 309 5.63 -15.84 5.66
C TYR A 309 5.91 -15.25 4.28
N VAL A 310 6.07 -16.10 3.27
CA VAL A 310 6.23 -15.69 1.87
C VAL A 310 5.09 -16.29 1.05
N ASN A 311 4.32 -15.44 0.37
CA ASN A 311 3.20 -15.89 -0.47
C ASN A 311 3.68 -16.97 -1.47
N PRO A 312 3.13 -18.20 -1.42
CA PRO A 312 3.54 -19.29 -2.29
C PRO A 312 2.89 -19.24 -3.68
N GLU A 313 1.84 -18.44 -3.87
CA GLU A 313 1.10 -18.35 -5.13
C GLU A 313 1.75 -17.33 -6.07
N PHE A 314 2.04 -17.78 -7.29
CA PHE A 314 2.59 -16.95 -8.36
C PHE A 314 1.56 -16.81 -9.48
N ALA A 315 1.35 -15.58 -9.94
CA ALA A 315 0.44 -15.27 -11.05
C ALA A 315 1.01 -14.14 -11.91
N ASP A 316 0.67 -14.13 -13.19
CA ASP A 316 1.01 -13.04 -14.12
C ASP A 316 -0.24 -12.22 -14.49
N TYR A 317 -0.04 -11.08 -15.16
CA TYR A 317 -1.15 -10.19 -15.53
C TYR A 317 -1.95 -10.66 -16.76
N LYS A 318 -1.64 -11.84 -17.34
CA LYS A 318 -2.23 -12.25 -18.63
C LYS A 318 -3.73 -12.47 -18.50
N GLY A 319 -4.47 -11.89 -19.43
CA GLY A 319 -5.93 -12.05 -19.48
C GLY A 319 -6.67 -11.25 -18.41
N LEU A 320 -6.00 -10.37 -17.67
CA LEU A 320 -6.61 -9.53 -16.63
C LEU A 320 -6.98 -8.12 -17.15
N GLY A 321 -7.20 -7.99 -18.46
CA GLY A 321 -7.51 -6.72 -19.13
C GLY A 321 -6.40 -5.69 -18.99
N ALA A 322 -5.14 -6.13 -18.88
CA ALA A 322 -4.00 -5.30 -18.51
C ALA A 322 -2.83 -5.42 -19.51
N GLN A 323 -3.15 -5.41 -20.81
CA GLN A 323 -2.21 -5.64 -21.92
C GLN A 323 -0.94 -4.78 -21.86
N GLU A 324 -1.04 -3.52 -21.42
CA GLU A 324 0.12 -2.63 -21.32
C GLU A 324 1.13 -3.19 -20.31
N ILE A 325 0.66 -3.69 -19.17
CA ILE A 325 1.53 -4.19 -18.10
C ILE A 325 1.97 -5.65 -18.30
N GLU A 326 1.30 -6.42 -19.16
CA GLU A 326 1.75 -7.76 -19.54
C GLU A 326 3.16 -7.72 -20.18
N GLY A 327 3.44 -6.70 -21.00
CA GLY A 327 4.75 -6.50 -21.63
C GLY A 327 5.85 -6.07 -20.65
N TYR A 328 5.50 -5.29 -19.61
CA TYR A 328 6.45 -4.85 -18.58
C TYR A 328 6.71 -5.91 -17.51
N PHE A 329 5.73 -6.77 -17.22
CA PHE A 329 5.78 -7.80 -16.19
C PHE A 329 5.52 -9.18 -16.80
N GLY A 330 6.34 -9.57 -17.77
CA GLY A 330 6.25 -10.85 -18.49
C GLY A 330 6.65 -12.09 -17.66
N TYR A 331 6.54 -12.03 -16.33
CA TYR A 331 6.91 -13.10 -15.40
C TYR A 331 5.84 -13.25 -14.31
N PRO A 332 5.63 -14.47 -13.79
CA PRO A 332 4.70 -14.67 -12.69
C PRO A 332 5.31 -14.12 -11.39
N ALA A 333 4.50 -13.40 -10.61
CA ALA A 333 4.89 -12.77 -9.36
C ALA A 333 3.99 -13.22 -8.21
N ASN A 334 4.54 -13.21 -6.99
CA ASN A 334 3.82 -13.49 -5.75
C ASN A 334 3.53 -12.20 -4.95
N ALA A 335 3.57 -11.04 -5.61
CA ALA A 335 3.51 -9.73 -4.97
C ALA A 335 2.21 -9.52 -4.18
N VAL A 336 2.33 -8.86 -3.04
CA VAL A 336 1.22 -8.50 -2.15
C VAL A 336 1.30 -6.99 -1.93
N PHE A 337 0.26 -6.22 -2.24
CA PHE A 337 0.34 -4.76 -2.13
C PHE A 337 0.49 -4.30 -0.67
N ARG A 338 -0.40 -4.81 0.18
CA ARG A 338 -0.44 -4.67 1.64
C ARG A 338 -1.02 -5.95 2.24
N ALA A 339 -0.57 -6.30 3.43
CA ALA A 339 -1.20 -7.30 4.28
C ALA A 339 -1.64 -6.66 5.60
N TYR A 340 -2.62 -7.29 6.24
CA TYR A 340 -3.19 -6.87 7.52
C TYR A 340 -3.34 -8.06 8.43
N LYS A 341 -3.09 -7.88 9.73
CA LYS A 341 -3.30 -8.91 10.73
C LYS A 341 -4.47 -8.54 11.62
N TYR A 342 -5.26 -9.57 11.92
CA TYR A 342 -6.52 -9.51 12.64
C TYR A 342 -6.49 -10.50 13.79
N THR A 343 -7.03 -10.11 14.93
CA THR A 343 -7.19 -11.02 16.08
C THR A 343 -8.31 -12.01 15.81
N PRO A 344 -8.43 -13.11 16.58
CA PRO A 344 -9.58 -13.99 16.48
C PRO A 344 -10.93 -13.29 16.73
N GLU A 345 -10.94 -12.24 17.55
CA GLU A 345 -12.13 -11.42 17.85
C GLU A 345 -12.54 -10.52 16.67
N ASP A 346 -11.60 -10.16 15.79
CA ASP A 346 -11.90 -9.44 14.55
C ASP A 346 -12.54 -10.36 13.50
N VAL A 347 -12.30 -11.68 13.60
CA VAL A 347 -12.78 -12.69 12.64
C VAL A 347 -13.52 -13.88 13.27
N PRO A 348 -14.55 -13.65 14.12
CA PRO A 348 -15.19 -14.69 14.92
C PRO A 348 -15.84 -15.81 14.12
N TRP A 349 -16.18 -15.58 12.85
CA TRP A 349 -16.74 -16.61 11.95
C TRP A 349 -15.74 -17.69 11.53
N LEU A 350 -14.44 -17.51 11.83
CA LEU A 350 -13.43 -18.56 11.67
C LEU A 350 -13.23 -19.42 12.92
N LEU A 351 -13.79 -19.01 14.06
CA LEU A 351 -13.70 -19.79 15.29
C LEU A 351 -14.61 -21.03 15.17
N PRO A 352 -14.15 -22.22 15.59
CA PRO A 352 -15.03 -23.37 15.69
C PRO A 352 -16.18 -23.06 16.66
N ASN A 353 -17.41 -23.35 16.22
CA ASN A 353 -18.63 -23.22 17.02
C ASN A 353 -18.60 -24.02 18.33
#